data_AF-A0A1I3NNL3-F1
#
_entry.id   AF-A0A1I3NNL3-F1
#
_cell.length_a   1.000
_cell.length_b   1.000
_cell.length_c   1.000
_cell.angle_alpha   90.00
_cell.angle_beta   90.00
_cell.angle_gamma   90.00
#
_symmetry.space_group_name_H-M   'P 1'
#
loop_
_entity.id
_entity.type
_entity.pdbx_description
1 polymer ?
#
loop_
_entity_poly.entity_id
_entity_poly.type
_entity_poly.pdbx_seq_one_letter_code
_entity_poly.pdbx_strand_id
1 'polypeptide(L)' 'MRKTTKSPGEKIIKDIKRATRKHYSSEEKIRIVLDGLRGEDSIAELSRREGISQGIYYKWSKDFMDCCGNATGSSDR' A
#
# COMPACT_ATOMS: atom_id res chain seq x y z
N MET A 1 30.29 -21.55 5.49
CA MET A 1 29.52 -20.33 5.78
C MET A 1 29.41 -19.49 4.51
N ARG A 2 28.23 -19.42 3.86
CA ARG A 2 28.05 -18.59 2.65
C ARG A 2 27.71 -17.16 3.07
N LYS A 3 28.69 -16.24 3.00
CA LYS A 3 28.44 -14.80 3.13
C LYS A 3 27.79 -14.31 1.83
N THR A 4 26.49 -14.09 1.84
CA THR A 4 25.80 -13.40 0.76
C THR A 4 26.07 -11.90 0.90
N THR A 5 27.14 -11.43 0.27
CA THR A 5 27.37 -9.99 0.08
C THR A 5 26.29 -9.47 -0.85
N LYS A 6 25.19 -8.94 -0.28
CA LYS A 6 24.20 -8.16 -1.03
C LYS A 6 24.95 -7.07 -1.78
N SER A 7 24.94 -7.14 -3.10
CA SER A 7 25.69 -6.23 -3.95
C SER A 7 25.12 -4.81 -3.80
N PRO A 8 25.97 -3.76 -3.88
CA PRO A 8 25.52 -2.38 -3.77
C PRO A 8 24.41 -2.03 -4.78
N GLY A 9 24.41 -2.68 -5.95
CA GLY A 9 23.35 -2.57 -6.95
C GLY A 9 21.97 -3.00 -6.45
N GLU A 10 21.88 -4.03 -5.60
CA GLU A 10 20.60 -4.49 -5.04
C GLU A 10 20.02 -3.49 -4.02
N LYS A 11 20.89 -2.75 -3.34
CA LYS A 11 20.51 -1.66 -2.43
C LYS A 11 20.05 -0.43 -3.23
N ILE A 12 20.79 -0.06 -4.27
CA ILE A 12 20.45 1.03 -5.19
C ILE A 12 19.11 0.75 -5.89
N ILE A 13 18.85 -0.48 -6.35
CA ILE A 13 17.55 -0.84 -6.95
C ILE A 13 16.42 -0.73 -5.93
N LYS A 14 16.64 -1.10 -4.66
CA LYS A 14 15.64 -0.92 -3.59
C LYS A 14 15.40 0.56 -3.28
N ASP A 15 16.44 1.37 -3.26
CA ASP A 15 16.36 2.80 -3.00
C ASP A 15 15.71 3.55 -4.17
N ILE A 16 16.04 3.20 -5.42
CA ILE A 16 15.37 3.71 -6.62
C ILE A 16 13.90 3.28 -6.62
N LYS A 17 13.57 2.00 -6.39
CA LYS A 17 12.17 1.54 -6.27
C LYS A 17 11.40 2.23 -5.14
N ARG A 18 12.09 2.63 -4.07
CA ARG A 18 11.53 3.39 -2.96
C ARG A 18 11.31 4.85 -3.33
N ALA A 19 12.22 5.45 -4.07
CA ALA A 19 12.17 6.84 -4.54
C ALA A 19 11.18 7.03 -5.71
N THR A 20 11.04 6.05 -6.61
CA THR A 20 10.07 6.05 -7.71
C THR A 20 8.73 5.43 -7.31
N ARG A 21 8.55 5.08 -6.03
CA ARG A 21 7.24 4.70 -5.51
C ARG A 21 6.37 5.94 -5.66
N LYS A 22 5.33 5.90 -6.51
CA LYS A 22 4.30 6.95 -6.57
C LYS A 22 3.98 7.34 -5.12
N HIS A 23 4.37 8.56 -4.76
CA HIS A 23 4.13 9.08 -3.42
C HIS A 23 2.65 9.45 -3.37
N TYR A 24 1.80 8.45 -3.10
CA TYR A 24 0.41 8.71 -2.77
C TYR A 24 0.39 9.55 -1.51
N SER A 25 -0.02 10.81 -1.66
CA SER A 25 -0.29 11.68 -0.51
C SER A 25 -1.33 11.00 0.39
N SER A 26 -1.34 11.32 1.68
CA SER A 26 -2.38 10.85 2.59
C SER A 26 -3.77 11.17 2.04
N GLU A 27 -3.92 12.32 1.37
CA GLU A 27 -5.16 12.73 0.71
C GLU A 27 -5.57 11.81 -0.44
N GLU A 28 -4.64 11.42 -1.33
CA GLU A 28 -4.91 10.46 -2.41
C GLU A 28 -5.29 9.08 -1.85
N LYS A 29 -4.59 8.61 -0.81
CA LYS A 29 -4.91 7.33 -0.17
C LYS A 29 -6.33 7.34 0.40
N ILE A 30 -6.71 8.43 1.08
CA ILE A 30 -8.04 8.58 1.66
C ILE A 30 -9.10 8.62 0.54
N ARG A 31 -8.89 9.38 -0.55
CA ARG A 31 -9.80 9.41 -1.70
C ARG A 31 -10.05 8.01 -2.27
N ILE A 32 -8.98 7.26 -2.52
CA ILE A 32 -9.08 5.90 -3.07
C ILE A 32 -9.81 4.95 -2.12
N VAL A 33 -9.50 4.99 -0.81
CA VAL A 33 -10.19 4.14 0.18
C VAL A 33 -11.68 4.51 0.24
N LEU A 34 -12.02 5.79 0.20
CA LEU A 34 -13.42 6.25 0.19
C LEU A 34 -14.17 5.83 -1.06
N ASP A 35 -13.57 5.94 -2.24
CA ASP A 35 -14.16 5.45 -3.51
C ASP A 35 -14.45 3.94 -3.45
N GLY A 36 -13.50 3.16 -2.92
CA GLY A 36 -13.70 1.72 -2.76
C GLY A 36 -14.72 1.34 -1.68
N LEU A 37 -14.92 2.19 -0.67
CA LEU A 37 -15.97 2.02 0.35
C LEU A 37 -17.36 2.41 -0.18
N ARG A 38 -17.43 3.39 -1.09
CA ARG A 38 -18.69 3.78 -1.77
C ARG A 38 -19.26 2.64 -2.63
N GLY A 39 -18.41 1.75 -3.12
CA GLY A 39 -18.80 0.59 -3.91
C GLY A 39 -19.26 0.93 -5.33
N GLU A 40 -18.90 2.10 -5.85
CA GLU A 40 -19.20 2.53 -7.23
C GLU A 40 -18.40 1.71 -8.26
N ASP A 41 -17.12 1.44 -7.95
CA ASP A 41 -16.22 0.60 -8.75
C ASP A 41 -15.81 -0.64 -7.96
N SER A 42 -15.63 -1.78 -8.64
CA SER A 42 -15.01 -2.95 -8.00
C SER A 42 -13.58 -2.62 -7.58
N ILE A 43 -13.12 -3.15 -6.43
CA ILE A 43 -11.74 -2.96 -5.95
C ILE A 43 -10.71 -3.34 -7.03
N ALA A 44 -11.01 -4.31 -7.90
CA ALA A 44 -10.17 -4.68 -9.03
C ALA A 44 -10.05 -3.60 -10.11
N GLU A 45 -11.13 -2.87 -10.36
CA GLU A 45 -11.21 -1.80 -11.35
C GLU A 45 -10.57 -0.52 -10.82
N LEU A 46 -10.91 -0.14 -9.58
CA LEU A 46 -10.29 0.95 -8.86
C LEU A 46 -8.76 0.77 -8.74
N SER A 47 -8.31 -0.44 -8.39
CA SER A 47 -6.89 -0.80 -8.33
C SER A 47 -6.18 -0.56 -9.68
N ARG A 48 -6.83 -0.93 -10.79
CA ARG A 48 -6.28 -0.72 -12.14
C ARG A 48 -6.26 0.76 -12.55
N ARG A 49 -7.32 1.51 -12.25
CA ARG A 49 -7.46 2.94 -12.56
C ARG A 49 -6.42 3.79 -11.83
N GLU A 50 -6.27 3.54 -10.54
CA GLU A 50 -5.36 4.30 -9.67
C GLU A 50 -3.90 3.84 -9.82
N GLY A 51 -3.67 2.68 -10.43
CA GLY A 51 -2.34 2.09 -10.58
C GLY A 51 -1.76 1.57 -9.27
N ILE A 52 -2.64 1.10 -8.38
CA ILE A 52 -2.28 0.42 -7.13
C ILE A 52 -2.53 -1.07 -7.27
N SER A 53 -1.95 -1.88 -6.39
CA SER A 53 -2.35 -3.27 -6.25
C SER A 53 -3.50 -3.38 -5.26
N GLN A 54 -4.42 -4.33 -5.47
CA GLN A 54 -5.50 -4.61 -4.53
C GLN A 54 -4.97 -4.87 -3.11
N GLY A 55 -3.80 -5.51 -2.96
CA GLY A 55 -3.18 -5.72 -1.65
C GLY A 55 -2.78 -4.42 -0.94
N ILE A 56 -2.43 -3.37 -1.70
CA ILE A 56 -2.16 -2.04 -1.16
C ILE A 56 -3.47 -1.37 -0.74
N TYR A 57 -4.53 -1.48 -1.55
CA TYR A 57 -5.86 -0.98 -1.21
C TYR A 57 -6.36 -1.58 0.12
N TYR A 58 -6.34 -2.90 0.27
CA TYR A 58 -6.79 -3.55 1.51
C TYR A 58 -5.95 -3.14 2.71
N LYS A 59 -4.64 -2.94 2.53
CA LYS A 59 -3.78 -2.42 3.59
C LYS A 59 -4.18 -1.01 4.01
N TRP A 60 -4.45 -0.11 3.06
CA TRP A 60 -4.90 1.25 3.37
C TRP A 60 -6.30 1.31 3.94
N SER A 61 -7.23 0.50 3.43
CA SER A 61 -8.59 0.38 3.95
C SER A 61 -8.57 -0.11 5.39
N LYS A 62 -7.75 -1.12 5.69
CA LYS A 62 -7.54 -1.60 7.06
C LYS A 62 -6.95 -0.51 7.96
N ASP A 63 -5.85 0.12 7.55
CA ASP A 63 -5.18 1.19 8.33
C ASP A 63 -6.13 2.38 8.58
N PHE A 64 -6.97 2.73 7.59
CA PHE A 64 -7.98 3.78 7.71
C PHE A 64 -9.09 3.40 8.70
N MET A 65 -9.60 2.18 8.63
CA MET A 65 -10.61 1.68 9.58
C MET A 65 -10.04 1.51 10.98
N ASP A 66 -8.79 1.05 11.13
CA ASP A 66 -8.10 0.90 12.41
C ASP A 66 -7.86 2.28 13.07
N CYS A 67 -7.48 3.30 12.28
CA CYS A 67 -7.36 4.68 12.74
C CYS A 67 -8.70 5.35 13.06
N CYS A 68 -9.79 5.00 12.35
CA CYS A 68 -11.12 5.58 12.57
C CYS A 68 -11.94 4.85 13.66
N GLY A 69 -11.68 3.56 13.89
CA GLY A 69 -12.44 2.67 14.77
C GLY A 69 -11.82 2.43 16.15
N ASN A 70 -10.52 2.71 16.32
CA ASN A 70 -9.70 2.46 17.52
C ASN A 70 -9.40 0.97 17.80
N ALA A 71 -8.13 0.59 17.63
CA ALA A 71 -7.38 -0.37 18.48
C ALA A 71 -8.01 -1.72 18.90
N THR A 72 -8.91 -2.33 18.13
CA THR A 72 -9.38 -3.70 18.43
C THR A 72 -8.69 -4.75 17.57
N GLY A 73 -7.59 -5.28 18.11
CA GLY A 73 -7.22 -6.68 17.89
C GLY A 73 -6.15 -6.94 16.83
N SER A 74 -5.01 -7.41 17.34
CA SER A 74 -4.01 -8.23 16.65
C SER A 74 -4.49 -8.96 15.39
N SER A 75 -3.67 -8.86 14.35
CA SER A 75 -3.09 -10.05 13.73
C SER A 75 -1.93 -9.60 12.84
N ASP A 76 -0.81 -9.27 13.50
CA ASP A 76 0.47 -9.65 12.94
C ASP A 76 0.50 -11.18 12.81
N ARG A 77 1.18 -11.61 11.75
CA ARG A 77 1.32 -12.96 11.19
C ARG A 77 1.58 -14.07 12.19
#